data_AF-A0A2M7IL83-F1
#
_entry.id   AF-A0A2M7IL83-F1
#
_cell.length_a   1.000
_cell.length_b   1.000
_cell.length_c   1.000
_cell.angle_alpha   90.00
_cell.angle_beta   90.00
_cell.angle_gamma   90.00
#
_symmetry.space_group_name_H-M   'P 1'
#
loop_
_entity.id
_entity.type
_entity.pdbx_description
1 polymer ?
#
loop_
_entity_poly.entity_id
_entity_poly.type
_entity_poly.pdbx_seq_one_letter_code
_entity_poly.pdbx_strand_id
1 'polypeptide(L)'
;MVIKKTTTELAKKFVRDYITYLKKDKKVPIKKAYLFGSYVLNKQRNWSDIDVAIVSDKFKGKVDPYEYLWLNLRDIDIQRGIEPVGF
;
A
#
# COMPACT_ATOMS: atom_id res chain seq x y z
N MET A 1 1.00 -8.55 -26.78
CA MET A 1 1.15 -7.52 -25.74
C MET A 1 1.89 -8.15 -24.57
N VAL A 2 3.16 -7.80 -24.34
CA VAL A 2 3.88 -8.31 -23.15
C VAL A 2 3.38 -7.52 -21.96
N ILE A 3 2.54 -8.13 -21.11
CA ILE A 3 2.18 -7.53 -19.83
C ILE A 3 3.48 -7.49 -19.02
N LYS A 4 4.10 -6.31 -18.90
CA LYS A 4 5.30 -6.14 -18.09
C LYS A 4 4.92 -6.35 -16.64
N LYS A 5 5.34 -7.50 -16.10
CA LYS A 5 5.29 -7.83 -14.67
C LYS A 5 5.89 -6.67 -13.86
N THR A 6 5.11 -6.12 -12.93
CA THR A 6 5.61 -5.09 -11.99
C THR A 6 6.80 -5.64 -11.22
N THR A 7 7.90 -4.90 -11.20
CA THR A 7 9.10 -5.28 -10.45
C THR A 7 8.98 -4.90 -8.99
N THR A 8 9.79 -5.50 -8.14
CA THR A 8 9.86 -5.19 -6.71
C THR A 8 10.28 -3.74 -6.46
N GLU A 9 11.15 -3.20 -7.31
CA GLU A 9 11.58 -1.79 -7.28
C GLU A 9 10.42 -0.85 -7.62
N LEU A 10 9.62 -1.21 -8.63
CA LEU A 10 8.46 -0.42 -9.02
C LEU A 10 7.37 -0.49 -7.94
N ALA A 11 7.14 -1.65 -7.34
CA ALA A 11 6.23 -1.81 -6.21
C ALA A 11 6.66 -0.94 -5.02
N LYS A 12 7.96 -0.93 -4.66
CA LYS A 12 8.49 -0.02 -3.64
C LYS A 12 8.24 1.45 -3.98
N LYS A 13 8.36 1.84 -5.25
CA LYS A 13 8.06 3.22 -5.70
C LYS A 13 6.58 3.56 -5.51
N PHE A 14 5.67 2.66 -5.89
CA PHE A 14 4.23 2.85 -5.72
C PHE A 14 3.82 2.93 -4.26
N VAL A 15 4.36 2.06 -3.40
CA VAL A 15 4.14 2.12 -1.95
C VAL A 15 4.63 3.44 -1.35
N ARG A 16 5.80 3.94 -1.74
CA ARG A 16 6.30 5.23 -1.25
C ARG A 16 5.40 6.40 -1.66
N ASP A 17 4.87 6.37 -2.87
CA ASP A 17 3.90 7.37 -3.34
C ASP A 17 2.61 7.33 -2.51
N TYR A 18 2.04 6.14 -2.30
CA TYR A 18 0.85 5.95 -1.45
C TYR A 18 1.08 6.41 0.00
N ILE A 19 2.20 6.04 0.62
CA ILE A 19 2.56 6.49 1.97
C ILE A 19 2.70 8.01 2.02
N THR A 20 3.28 8.63 0.99
CA THR A 20 3.44 10.08 0.92
C THR A 20 2.10 10.78 0.86
N TYR A 21 1.17 10.27 0.05
CA TYR A 21 -0.21 10.72 -0.01
C TYR A 21 -0.91 10.61 1.35
N LEU A 22 -0.86 9.45 2.01
CA LEU A 22 -1.48 9.27 3.33
C LEU A 22 -0.92 10.25 4.38
N LYS A 23 0.41 10.48 4.38
CA LYS A 23 1.05 11.41 5.31
C LYS A 23 0.70 12.87 5.02
N LYS A 24 0.78 13.30 3.74
CA LYS A 24 0.67 14.71 3.37
C LYS A 24 -0.76 15.17 3.21
N ASP A 25 -1.61 14.34 2.63
CA ASP A 25 -2.94 14.78 2.18
C ASP A 25 -4.02 14.30 3.15
N LYS A 26 -3.86 13.09 3.69
CA LYS A 26 -4.77 12.52 4.71
C LYS A 26 -4.29 12.73 6.15
N LYS A 27 -3.10 13.32 6.33
CA LYS A 27 -2.50 13.63 7.64
C LYS A 27 -2.42 12.41 8.57
N VAL A 28 -2.21 11.22 8.01
CA VAL A 28 -2.08 9.99 8.79
C VAL A 28 -0.69 9.96 9.47
N PRO A 29 -0.61 9.85 10.81
CA PRO A 29 0.66 9.77 11.52
C PRO A 29 1.28 8.37 11.38
N ILE A 30 1.82 8.05 10.21
CA ILE A 30 2.42 6.75 9.91
C ILE A 30 3.78 6.64 10.60
N LYS A 31 3.91 5.67 11.52
CA LYS A 31 5.16 5.34 12.22
C LYS A 31 6.06 4.46 11.38
N LYS A 32 5.49 3.41 10.79
CA LYS A 32 6.21 2.43 9.96
C LYS A 32 5.32 1.96 8.83
N ALA A 33 5.95 1.52 7.75
CA ALA A 33 5.26 0.84 6.66
C ALA A 33 6.15 -0.31 6.16
N TYR A 34 5.53 -1.45 5.88
CA TYR A 34 6.21 -2.66 5.44
C TYR A 34 5.58 -3.13 4.12
N LEU A 35 6.38 -3.22 3.08
CA LEU A 35 6.02 -4.01 1.90
C LEU A 35 6.20 -5.48 2.29
N PHE A 36 5.20 -6.32 2.02
CA PHE A 36 5.27 -7.76 2.28
C PHE A 36 4.71 -8.56 1.11
N GLY A 37 4.43 -9.84 1.33
CA GLY A 37 3.80 -10.69 0.33
C GLY A 37 4.68 -11.01 -0.87
N SER A 38 4.04 -11.13 -2.04
CA SER A 38 4.63 -11.79 -3.21
C SER A 38 5.84 -11.03 -3.81
N TYR A 39 5.85 -9.70 -3.71
CA TYR A 39 6.93 -8.85 -4.25
C TYR A 39 8.22 -8.94 -3.45
N VAL A 40 8.16 -9.12 -2.12
CA VAL A 40 9.38 -9.28 -1.31
C VAL A 40 10.03 -10.64 -1.56
N LEU A 41 9.23 -11.65 -1.91
CA LEU A 41 9.70 -13.00 -2.22
C LEU A 41 10.10 -13.19 -3.69
N ASN A 42 9.98 -12.16 -4.54
CA ASN A 42 10.11 -12.26 -6.00
C ASN A 42 9.21 -13.33 -6.66
N LYS A 43 8.06 -13.62 -6.04
CA LYS A 43 7.08 -14.63 -6.50
C LYS A 43 5.80 -14.02 -7.08
N GLN A 44 5.78 -12.70 -7.29
CA GLN A 44 4.65 -12.00 -7.88
C GLN A 44 4.32 -12.52 -9.28
N ARG A 45 3.06 -12.42 -9.69
CA ARG A 45 2.53 -12.75 -11.02
C ARG A 45 2.00 -11.46 -11.68
N ASN A 46 1.48 -11.57 -12.90
CA ASN A 46 1.03 -10.40 -13.67
C ASN A 46 -0.08 -9.59 -12.99
N TRP A 47 -0.86 -10.23 -12.12
CA TRP A 47 -2.01 -9.65 -11.41
C TRP A 47 -1.83 -9.73 -9.90
N SER A 48 -0.57 -9.76 -9.42
CA SER A 48 -0.31 -9.78 -7.99
C SER A 48 -0.47 -8.40 -7.38
N ASP A 49 -1.19 -8.36 -6.28
CA ASP A 49 -1.33 -7.20 -5.42
C ASP A 49 -0.02 -6.84 -4.72
N ILE A 50 0.10 -5.57 -4.39
CA ILE A 50 1.21 -4.96 -3.67
C ILE A 50 0.76 -4.78 -2.22
N ASP A 51 1.03 -5.81 -1.43
CA ASP A 51 0.67 -5.87 -0.02
C ASP A 51 1.50 -4.88 0.82
N VAL A 52 0.84 -3.94 1.50
CA VAL A 52 1.50 -2.96 2.37
C VAL A 52 0.86 -2.88 3.76
N ALA A 53 1.66 -3.11 4.79
CA ALA A 53 1.24 -2.94 6.17
C ALA A 53 1.59 -1.52 6.65
N ILE A 54 0.62 -0.79 7.19
CA ILE A 54 0.77 0.59 7.69
C ILE A 54 0.58 0.59 9.21
N VAL A 55 1.61 0.98 9.95
CA VAL A 55 1.55 1.11 11.41
C VAL A 55 1.34 2.57 11.79
N SER A 56 0.24 2.88 12.48
CA SER A 56 -0.11 4.25 12.89
C SER A 56 -0.88 4.27 14.21
N ASP A 57 -0.57 5.24 15.09
CA ASP A 57 -1.36 5.44 16.32
C ASP A 57 -2.82 5.80 16.04
N LYS A 58 -3.15 6.26 14.83
CA LYS A 58 -4.52 6.51 14.40
C LYS A 58 -5.41 5.26 14.52
N PHE A 59 -4.84 4.08 14.33
CA PHE A 59 -5.56 2.80 14.28
C PHE A 59 -5.69 2.10 15.63
N LYS A 60 -5.15 2.68 16.71
CA LYS A 60 -5.38 2.21 18.08
C LYS A 60 -6.72 2.66 18.68
N GLY A 61 -7.38 3.61 18.01
CA GLY A 61 -8.61 4.23 18.47
C GLY A 61 -9.85 3.56 17.89
N LYS A 62 -10.90 4.35 17.67
CA LYS A 62 -12.18 3.89 17.09
C LYS A 62 -12.18 3.80 15.56
N VAL A 63 -11.07 4.14 14.91
CA VAL A 63 -10.96 4.12 13.45
C VAL A 63 -10.61 2.70 13.03
N ASP A 64 -11.50 2.06 12.28
CA ASP A 64 -11.18 0.79 11.65
C ASP A 64 -10.06 1.01 10.60
N PRO A 65 -8.89 0.38 10.76
CA PRO A 65 -7.77 0.58 9.85
C PRO A 65 -8.08 0.13 8.42
N TYR A 66 -8.81 -0.97 8.27
CA TYR A 66 -9.12 -1.54 6.98
C TYR A 66 -10.09 -0.61 6.24
N GLU A 67 -11.23 -0.29 6.86
CA GLU A 67 -12.20 0.64 6.26
C GLU A 67 -11.54 1.98 5.89
N TYR A 68 -10.76 2.57 6.81
CA TYR A 68 -10.12 3.85 6.55
C TYR A 68 -9.13 3.79 5.39
N LEU A 69 -8.24 2.80 5.33
CA LEU A 69 -7.22 2.74 4.29
C LEU A 69 -7.82 2.47 2.91
N TRP A 70 -8.82 1.60 2.83
CA TRP A 70 -9.50 1.25 1.58
C TRP A 70 -10.36 2.41 1.05
N LEU A 71 -11.11 3.11 1.91
CA LEU A 71 -11.86 4.32 1.52
C LEU A 71 -10.96 5.48 1.07
N ASN A 72 -9.67 5.42 1.40
CA ASN A 72 -8.69 6.44 1.03
C ASN A 72 -7.71 5.94 -0.05
N LEU A 73 -8.01 4.87 -0.77
CA LEU A 73 -7.28 4.56 -2.00
C LEU A 73 -7.65 5.56 -3.10
N ARG A 74 -6.64 6.03 -3.84
CA ARG A 74 -6.87 6.80 -5.08
C ARG A 74 -7.06 5.83 -6.25
N ASP A 75 -7.67 6.30 -7.34
CA ASP A 75 -7.79 5.52 -8.58
C ASP A 75 -6.43 4.98 -9.05
N ILE A 76 -5.36 5.77 -8.89
CA ILE A 76 -4.01 5.34 -9.24
C ILE A 76 -3.47 4.25 -8.31
N ASP A 77 -3.87 4.21 -7.04
CA ASP A 77 -3.46 3.16 -6.11
C ASP A 77 -4.17 1.84 -6.44
N ILE A 78 -5.45 1.92 -6.82
CA ILE A 78 -6.24 0.78 -7.32
C ILE A 78 -5.63 0.23 -8.62
N GLN A 79 -5.32 1.09 -9.58
CA GLN A 79 -4.68 0.68 -10.84
C GLN A 79 -3.29 0.04 -10.63
N ARG A 80 -2.59 0.43 -9.56
CA ARG A 80 -1.29 -0.14 -9.19
C ARG A 80 -1.41 -1.41 -8.36
N GLY A 81 -2.63 -1.80 -7.95
CA GLY A 81 -2.89 -2.97 -7.11
C GLY A 81 -2.36 -2.81 -5.69
N ILE A 82 -2.42 -1.60 -5.10
CA ILE A 82 -2.05 -1.42 -3.68
C ILE A 82 -3.11 -2.08 -2.79
N GLU A 83 -2.67 -2.97 -1.91
CA GLU A 83 -3.52 -3.63 -0.92
C GLU A 83 -3.06 -3.28 0.50
N PRO A 84 -3.69 -2.29 1.15
CA PRO A 84 -3.25 -1.80 2.45
C PRO A 84 -3.89 -2.55 3.61
N VAL A 85 -3.09 -2.82 4.65
CA VAL A 85 -3.55 -3.35 5.94
C VAL A 85 -3.01 -2.44 7.05
N GLY A 86 -3.86 -2.03 7.99
CA GLY A 86 -3.46 -1.11 9.06
C GLY A 86 -3.33 -1.78 10.43
N PHE A 87 -2.38 -1.28 11.24
CA PHE A 87 -2.07 -1.71 12.61
C PHE A 87 -1.79 -0.51 13.53
#